data_AF-A0AAF0D2S9-F1
#
_entry.id   AF-A0AAF0D2S9-F1
#
_cell.length_a   1.000
_cell.length_b   1.000
_cell.length_c   1.000
_cell.angle_alpha   90.00
_cell.angle_beta   90.00
_cell.angle_gamma   90.00
#
_symmetry.space_group_name_H-M   'P 1'
#
loop_
_entity.id
_entity.type
_entity.pdbx_description
1 polymer ?
#
loop_
_entity_poly.entity_id
_entity_poly.type
_entity_poly.pdbx_seq_one_letter_code
_entity_poly.pdbx_strand_id
1 'polypeptide(L)'
;MSGIYSEDLEFETASFIIKLNTLYNNYVFTSSRITQEVIKSKNIKTTFFPKIHKKIRSILNEWSKQEICMFLSQTKLGHSRRTKAIYKFTEHGIKKLKKYLISTQILQSKNNRTFTPLFSSRNHLINKLREKLLKI
;
A
#
# COMPACT_ATOMS: atom_id res chain seq x y z
N MET A 1 16.99 15.60 3.90
CA MET A 1 15.57 15.22 4.12
C MET A 1 15.10 14.19 3.06
N SER A 2 15.69 13.00 2.99
CA SER A 2 15.46 12.05 1.87
C SER A 2 14.95 10.66 2.27
N GLY A 3 14.95 10.28 3.55
CA GLY A 3 14.62 8.92 3.99
C GLY A 3 13.14 8.60 4.19
N ILE A 4 12.32 9.58 4.61
CA ILE A 4 10.92 9.31 5.04
C ILE A 4 9.99 8.98 3.86
N TYR A 5 10.27 9.53 2.67
CA TYR A 5 9.38 9.35 1.52
C TYR A 5 9.51 8.00 0.79
N SER A 6 10.58 7.22 0.98
CA SER A 6 10.77 5.97 0.23
C SER A 6 9.97 4.82 0.80
N GLU A 7 10.03 4.63 2.11
CA GLU A 7 9.32 3.53 2.81
C GLU A 7 7.80 3.71 2.72
N ASP A 8 7.32 4.94 2.89
CA ASP A 8 5.90 5.27 2.74
C ASP A 8 5.38 4.93 1.33
N LEU A 9 6.15 5.23 0.28
CA LEU A 9 5.75 4.94 -1.09
C LEU A 9 5.76 3.44 -1.40
N GLU A 10 6.70 2.70 -0.83
CA GLU A 10 6.78 1.25 -0.96
C GLU A 10 5.57 0.58 -0.30
N PHE A 11 5.21 1.00 0.92
CA PHE A 11 4.03 0.50 1.63
C PHE A 11 2.73 0.77 0.86
N GLU A 12 2.55 1.98 0.33
CA GLU A 12 1.36 2.33 -0.46
C GLU A 12 1.28 1.54 -1.77
N THR A 13 2.42 1.37 -2.43
CA THR A 13 2.51 0.58 -3.66
C THR A 13 2.12 -0.86 -3.39
N ALA A 14 2.67 -1.48 -2.33
CA ALA A 14 2.35 -2.84 -1.92
C ALA A 14 0.86 -2.97 -1.57
N SER A 15 0.32 -2.03 -0.79
CA SER A 15 -1.07 -2.01 -0.36
C SER A 15 -2.04 -1.96 -1.55
N PHE A 16 -1.76 -1.10 -2.54
CA PHE A 16 -2.55 -1.00 -3.76
C PHE A 16 -2.58 -2.32 -4.56
N ILE A 17 -1.41 -2.94 -4.77
CA ILE A 17 -1.29 -4.19 -5.51
C ILE A 17 -2.05 -5.31 -4.80
N ILE A 18 -1.87 -5.46 -3.49
CA ILE A 18 -2.56 -6.48 -2.70
C ILE A 18 -4.08 -6.26 -2.71
N LYS A 19 -4.54 -5.02 -2.61
CA LYS A 19 -5.97 -4.68 -2.70
C LYS A 19 -6.57 -5.15 -4.04
N LEU A 20 -5.97 -4.77 -5.17
CA LEU A 20 -6.49 -5.16 -6.48
C LEU A 20 -6.36 -6.65 -6.77
N ASN A 21 -5.28 -7.28 -6.30
CA ASN A 21 -5.13 -8.72 -6.37
C ASN A 21 -6.24 -9.43 -5.58
N THR A 22 -6.57 -8.96 -4.38
CA THR A 22 -7.60 -9.58 -3.53
C THR A 22 -9.01 -9.40 -4.10
N LEU A 23 -9.31 -8.24 -4.68
CA LEU A 23 -10.65 -7.95 -5.22
C LEU A 23 -10.91 -8.60 -6.58
N TYR A 24 -9.88 -8.66 -7.45
CA TYR A 24 -10.08 -8.99 -8.86
C TYR A 24 -9.13 -10.07 -9.38
N ASN A 25 -8.34 -10.69 -8.51
CA ASN A 25 -7.28 -11.64 -8.89
C ASN A 25 -6.33 -11.08 -9.96
N ASN A 26 -6.11 -9.77 -9.96
CA ASN A 26 -5.25 -9.11 -10.94
C ASN A 26 -3.78 -9.19 -10.48
N TYR A 27 -2.90 -9.57 -11.39
CA TYR A 27 -1.45 -9.67 -11.18
C TYR A 27 -0.65 -8.71 -12.05
N VAL A 28 -1.29 -7.99 -12.96
CA VAL A 28 -0.60 -7.22 -14.00
C VAL A 28 -0.90 -5.73 -13.81
N PHE A 29 0.15 -4.95 -13.63
CA PHE A 29 0.04 -3.52 -13.34
C PHE A 29 1.00 -2.71 -14.19
N THR A 30 0.57 -1.52 -14.61
CA THR A 30 1.47 -0.55 -15.23
C THR A 30 2.02 0.39 -14.15
N SER A 31 3.30 0.76 -14.25
CA SER A 31 3.91 1.70 -13.30
C SER A 31 3.15 3.02 -13.21
N SER A 32 2.59 3.50 -14.33
CA SER A 32 1.77 4.72 -14.36
C SER A 32 0.47 4.57 -13.58
N ARG A 33 -0.23 3.42 -13.69
CA ARG A 33 -1.46 3.16 -12.94
C ARG A 33 -1.20 3.13 -11.44
N ILE A 34 -0.13 2.44 -11.02
CA ILE A 34 0.30 2.41 -9.62
C ILE A 34 0.58 3.84 -9.12
N THR A 35 1.31 4.63 -9.92
CA THR A 35 1.64 6.02 -9.55
C THR A 35 0.41 6.89 -9.37
N GLN A 36 -0.58 6.80 -10.27
CA GLN A 36 -1.83 7.56 -10.15
C GLN A 36 -2.57 7.23 -8.86
N GLU A 37 -2.61 5.96 -8.49
CA GLU A 37 -3.33 5.51 -7.30
C GLU A 37 -2.62 5.92 -6.01
N VAL A 38 -1.29 5.88 -5.97
CA VAL A 38 -0.51 6.41 -4.82
C VAL A 38 -0.67 7.92 -4.67
N ILE A 39 -0.68 8.68 -5.76
CA ILE A 39 -0.93 10.13 -5.72
C ILE A 39 -2.35 10.40 -5.18
N LYS A 40 -3.33 9.62 -5.63
CA LYS A 40 -4.71 9.74 -5.19
C LYS A 40 -4.87 9.36 -3.72
N SER A 41 -4.24 8.27 -3.26
CA SER A 41 -4.37 7.79 -1.86
C SER A 41 -3.76 8.77 -0.85
N LYS A 42 -2.66 9.43 -1.21
CA LYS A 42 -1.98 10.42 -0.37
C LYS A 42 -2.44 11.86 -0.59
N ASN A 43 -3.44 12.08 -1.44
CA ASN A 43 -3.92 13.42 -1.83
C ASN A 43 -2.78 14.36 -2.29
N ILE A 44 -1.81 13.82 -3.05
CA ILE A 44 -0.66 14.56 -3.56
C ILE A 44 -1.06 15.30 -4.84
N LYS A 45 -0.47 16.48 -5.09
CA LYS A 45 -0.67 17.21 -6.35
C LYS A 45 -0.14 16.40 -7.54
N THR A 46 -0.91 16.37 -8.62
CA THR A 46 -0.56 15.66 -9.88
C THR A 46 0.74 16.16 -10.52
N THR A 47 1.15 17.40 -10.24
CA THR A 47 2.44 17.96 -10.68
C THR A 47 3.65 17.16 -10.20
N PHE A 48 3.53 16.42 -9.10
CA PHE A 48 4.59 15.54 -8.60
C PHE A 48 4.66 14.17 -9.30
N PHE A 49 3.77 13.91 -10.27
CA PHE A 49 3.72 12.63 -10.98
C PHE A 49 5.09 12.17 -11.50
N PRO A 50 5.90 12.97 -12.21
CA PRO A 50 7.19 12.51 -12.72
C PRO A 50 8.15 12.05 -11.62
N LYS A 51 8.18 12.78 -10.49
CA LYS A 51 9.04 12.47 -9.34
C LYS A 51 8.61 11.18 -8.65
N ILE A 52 7.31 11.00 -8.43
CA ILE A 52 6.75 9.80 -7.78
C ILE A 52 6.87 8.59 -8.71
N HIS A 53 6.60 8.77 -10.01
CA HIS A 53 6.72 7.71 -11.01
C HIS A 53 8.15 7.17 -11.09
N LYS A 54 9.16 8.04 -11.03
CA LYS A 54 10.57 7.64 -10.99
C LYS A 54 10.87 6.77 -9.75
N LYS A 55 10.36 7.15 -8.58
CA LYS A 55 10.53 6.38 -7.34
C LYS A 55 9.83 5.02 -7.40
N ILE A 56 8.58 4.98 -7.86
CA ILE A 56 7.81 3.74 -8.01
C ILE A 56 8.49 2.79 -8.99
N ARG A 57 9.03 3.29 -10.10
CA ARG A 57 9.83 2.45 -11.02
C ARG A 57 11.06 1.87 -10.33
N SER A 58 11.75 2.65 -9.50
CA SER A 58 12.88 2.15 -8.72
C SER A 58 12.47 1.00 -7.80
N ILE A 59 11.36 1.15 -7.06
CA ILE A 59 10.82 0.12 -6.17
C ILE A 59 10.48 -1.15 -6.97
N LEU A 60 9.76 -1.01 -8.08
CA LEU A 60 9.36 -2.14 -8.92
C LEU A 60 10.55 -2.85 -9.56
N ASN A 61 11.61 -2.13 -9.91
CA ASN A 61 12.84 -2.73 -10.42
C ASN A 61 13.56 -3.53 -9.33
N GLU A 62 13.64 -3.02 -8.09
CA GLU A 62 14.21 -3.78 -6.97
C GLU A 62 13.37 -5.02 -6.65
N TRP A 63 12.04 -4.89 -6.62
CA TRP A 63 11.14 -6.04 -6.46
C TRP A 63 11.27 -7.05 -7.60
N SER A 64 11.60 -6.60 -8.81
CA SER A 64 11.85 -7.52 -9.92
C SER A 64 13.13 -8.33 -9.70
N LYS A 65 14.21 -7.71 -9.19
CA LYS A 65 15.43 -8.42 -8.80
C LYS A 65 15.20 -9.42 -7.66
N GLN A 66 14.23 -9.15 -6.78
CA GLN A 66 13.84 -10.03 -5.67
C GLN A 66 12.79 -11.09 -6.06
N GLU A 67 12.50 -11.24 -7.36
CA GLU A 67 11.54 -12.19 -7.91
C GLU A 67 10.10 -11.99 -7.40
N ILE A 68 9.76 -10.78 -6.94
CA ILE A 68 8.39 -10.43 -6.52
C ILE A 68 7.52 -10.19 -7.77
N CYS A 69 8.10 -9.58 -8.80
CA CYS A 69 7.44 -9.35 -10.08
C CYS A 69 8.39 -9.53 -11.27
N MET A 70 7.81 -9.70 -12.45
CA MET A 70 8.51 -9.74 -13.71
C MET A 70 8.22 -8.46 -14.49
N PHE A 71 9.27 -7.83 -14.99
CA PHE A 71 9.13 -6.74 -15.94
C PHE A 71 8.75 -7.26 -17.32
N LEU A 72 7.60 -6.82 -17.82
CA LEU A 72 7.10 -7.13 -19.15
C LEU A 72 7.12 -5.82 -19.94
N SER A 73 8.18 -5.54 -20.70
CA SER A 73 8.16 -4.41 -21.62
C SER A 73 7.18 -4.69 -22.75
N GLN A 74 6.17 -3.84 -22.94
CA GLN A 74 5.38 -3.84 -24.18
C GLN A 74 5.69 -2.59 -24.99
N THR A 75 6.38 -2.79 -26.11
CA THR A 75 6.31 -1.93 -27.29
C THR A 75 4.94 -2.15 -27.92
N LYS A 76 4.08 -1.12 -27.98
CA LYS A 76 2.88 -1.20 -28.82
C LYS A 76 3.29 -0.95 -30.27
N LEU A 77 2.99 -1.90 -31.15
CA LEU A 77 2.88 -1.65 -32.59
C LEU A 77 1.69 -0.69 -32.81
N GLY A 78 1.94 0.54 -33.26
CA GLY A 78 0.90 1.56 -33.55
C GLY A 78 1.26 3.00 -33.16
N HIS A 79 0.34 3.95 -33.46
CA HIS A 79 0.49 5.43 -33.46
C HIS A 79 1.10 6.08 -32.18
N SER A 80 1.22 5.36 -31.07
CA SER A 80 1.89 5.82 -29.85
C SER A 80 3.19 5.06 -29.63
N ARG A 81 4.34 5.70 -29.97
CA ARG A 81 5.70 5.16 -29.76
C ARG A 81 6.12 5.03 -28.29
N ARG A 82 5.21 5.24 -27.32
CA ARG A 82 5.54 5.22 -25.88
C ARG A 82 5.47 3.79 -25.33
N THR A 83 6.63 3.22 -25.02
CA THR A 83 6.75 1.95 -24.29
C THR A 83 6.12 2.08 -22.91
N LYS A 84 5.18 1.19 -22.58
CA LYS A 84 4.60 1.12 -21.24
C LYS A 84 5.38 0.09 -20.41
N ALA A 85 5.82 0.51 -19.23
CA ALA A 85 6.44 -0.36 -18.25
C ALA A 85 5.34 -1.13 -17.50
N ILE A 86 5.21 -2.43 -17.82
CA ILE A 86 4.24 -3.35 -17.24
C ILE A 86 4.99 -4.32 -16.31
N TYR A 87 4.38 -4.65 -15.18
CA TYR A 87 4.92 -5.57 -14.19
C TYR A 87 3.86 -6.64 -13.90
N LYS A 88 4.27 -7.90 -13.98
CA LYS A 88 3.44 -9.06 -13.62
C LYS A 88 3.94 -9.65 -12.30
N PHE A 89 3.11 -9.64 -11.28
CA PHE A 89 3.42 -10.19 -9.97
C PHE A 89 3.23 -11.71 -9.97
N THR A 90 4.18 -12.42 -9.37
CA THR A 90 4.05 -13.87 -9.17
C THR A 90 3.20 -14.14 -7.94
N GLU A 91 2.56 -15.31 -7.83
CA GLU A 91 1.83 -15.67 -6.61
C GLU A 91 2.74 -15.65 -5.37
N HIS A 92 3.97 -16.12 -5.54
CA HIS A 92 4.99 -16.05 -4.50
C HIS A 92 5.33 -14.60 -4.11
N GLY A 93 5.45 -13.70 -5.09
CA GLY A 93 5.63 -12.27 -4.87
C GLY A 93 4.47 -11.63 -4.11
N ILE A 94 3.23 -11.98 -4.45
CA ILE A 94 2.04 -11.54 -3.70
C ILE A 94 2.11 -12.02 -2.24
N LYS A 95 2.50 -13.27 -1.99
CA LYS A 95 2.69 -13.78 -0.61
C LYS A 95 3.78 -13.00 0.13
N LYS A 96 4.91 -12.69 -0.51
CA LYS A 96 5.98 -11.84 0.06
C LYS A 96 5.46 -10.44 0.43
N LEU A 97 4.71 -9.80 -0.46
CA LEU A 97 4.13 -8.48 -0.22
C LEU A 97 3.11 -8.48 0.94
N LYS A 98 2.26 -9.52 1.04
CA LYS A 98 1.35 -9.67 2.19
C LYS A 98 2.11 -9.76 3.51
N LYS A 99 3.17 -10.57 3.56
CA LYS A 99 4.03 -10.69 4.76
C LYS A 99 4.67 -9.36 5.13
N TYR A 100 5.20 -8.65 4.13
CA TYR A 100 5.77 -7.31 4.31
C TYR A 100 4.75 -6.35 4.95
N LEU A 101 3.55 -6.22 4.38
CA LEU A 101 2.51 -5.31 4.91
C LEU A 101 2.14 -5.62 6.36
N ILE A 102 1.99 -6.91 6.70
CA ILE A 102 1.68 -7.35 8.07
C ILE A 102 2.83 -6.95 9.02
N SER A 103 4.08 -7.22 8.64
CA SER A 103 5.23 -6.88 9.47
C SER A 103 5.34 -5.37 9.74
N THR A 104 5.11 -4.54 8.72
CA THR A 104 5.15 -3.08 8.84
C THR A 104 4.04 -2.55 9.74
N GLN A 105 2.82 -3.08 9.61
CA GLN A 105 1.70 -2.71 10.51
C GLN A 105 1.97 -3.10 11.96
N ILE A 106 2.52 -4.29 12.20
CA ILE A 106 2.91 -4.73 13.55
C ILE A 106 3.97 -3.79 14.13
N LEU A 107 4.97 -3.39 13.37
CA LEU A 107 6.00 -2.46 13.84
C LEU A 107 5.42 -1.07 14.16
N GLN A 108 4.55 -0.53 13.30
CA GLN A 108 3.88 0.75 13.54
C GLN A 108 3.00 0.70 14.81
N SER A 109 2.23 -0.38 15.01
CA SER A 109 1.40 -0.54 16.21
C SER A 109 2.20 -0.69 17.51
N LYS A 110 3.42 -1.24 17.45
CA LYS A 110 4.32 -1.32 18.61
C LYS A 110 4.91 0.04 18.96
N ASN A 111 5.18 0.88 17.98
CA ASN A 111 5.72 2.23 18.18
C ASN A 111 4.64 3.23 18.67
N ASN A 112 3.37 3.00 18.33
CA ASN A 112 2.25 3.87 18.73
C ASN A 112 1.59 3.47 20.07
N ARG A 113 2.28 2.72 20.94
CA ARG A 113 1.70 2.33 22.24
C ARG A 113 1.74 3.46 23.28
N THR A 114 0.86 4.44 23.15
CA THR A 114 -0.05 4.76 24.25
C THR A 114 -1.21 3.78 24.16
N PHE A 115 -1.01 2.62 24.78
CA PHE A 115 -2.03 1.57 24.85
C PHE A 115 -3.17 2.08 25.74
N THR A 116 -4.20 2.69 25.17
CA THR A 116 -5.51 2.68 25.83
C THR A 116 -6.11 1.30 25.54
N PRO A 117 -6.18 0.39 26.54
CA PRO A 117 -6.76 -0.92 26.30
C PRO A 117 -8.20 -0.75 25.84
N LEU A 118 -8.57 -1.45 24.77
CA LEU A 118 -9.91 -1.52 24.18
C LEU A 118 -11.02 -1.95 25.18
N PHE A 119 -10.64 -2.33 26.40
CA PHE A 119 -11.53 -2.69 27.50
C PHE A 119 -11.97 -1.51 28.37
N SER A 120 -11.41 -0.30 28.20
CA SER A 120 -11.86 0.91 28.91
C SER A 120 -13.28 1.35 28.48
N SER A 121 -13.71 1.02 27.26
CA SER A 121 -15.07 1.31 26.78
C SER A 121 -16.12 0.43 27.46
N ARG A 122 -15.76 -0.79 27.88
CA ARG A 122 -16.70 -1.73 28.51
C ARG A 122 -17.06 -1.30 29.92
N ASN A 123 -16.09 -0.83 30.71
CA ASN A 123 -16.35 -0.27 32.04
C ASN A 123 -17.10 1.07 31.96
N HIS A 124 -16.84 1.89 30.94
CA HIS A 124 -17.61 3.12 30.73
C HIS A 124 -19.08 2.83 30.34
N LEU A 125 -19.33 1.84 29.49
CA LEU A 125 -20.69 1.41 29.14
C LEU A 125 -21.42 0.80 30.34
N ILE A 126 -20.74 -0.03 31.14
CA ILE A 126 -21.29 -0.64 32.35
C ILE A 126 -21.62 0.42 33.40
N ASN A 127 -20.75 1.41 33.61
CA ASN A 127 -21.02 2.51 34.54
C ASN A 127 -22.18 3.39 34.06
N LYS A 128 -22.26 3.66 32.75
CA LYS A 128 -23.38 4.42 32.16
C LYS A 128 -24.72 3.68 32.22
N LEU A 129 -24.70 2.35 32.15
CA LEU A 129 -25.87 1.50 32.36
C LEU A 129 -26.27 1.44 33.84
N ARG A 130 -25.30 1.33 34.76
CA ARG A 130 -25.55 1.37 36.22
C ARG A 130 -26.16 2.69 36.67
N GLU A 131 -25.65 3.83 36.17
CA GLU A 131 -26.21 5.15 36.49
C GLU A 131 -27.63 5.36 35.93
N LYS A 132 -27.97 4.72 34.81
CA LYS A 132 -29.35 4.73 34.28
C LYS A 132 -30.31 3.87 35.10
N LEU A 133 -29.83 2.75 35.65
CA LEU A 133 -30.65 1.82 36.43
C LEU A 133 -30.87 2.27 37.89
N LEU A 134 -29.98 3.11 38.43
CA LEU A 134 -30.09 3.67 39.79
C LEU A 134 -30.92 4.96 39.87
N LYS A 135 -31.51 5.42 38.76
CA LYS A 135 -32.36 6.62 38.69
C LYS A 135 -33.87 6.31 38.54
N ILE A 136 -34.27 5.09 38.90
CA ILE A 136 -35.68 4.65 39.05
C ILE A 136 -35.85 4.31 40.53
#